data_AF-A0A2P2LBB7-F1
#
_entry.id   AF-A0A2P2LBB7-F1
#
_cell.length_a   1.000
_cell.length_b   1.000
_cell.length_c   1.000
_cell.angle_alpha   90.00
_cell.angle_beta   90.00
_cell.angle_gamma   90.00
#
_symmetry.space_group_name_H-M   'P 1'
#
loop_
_entity.id
_entity.type
_entity.pdbx_description
1 polymer ?
#
loop_
_entity_poly.entity_id
_entity_poly.type
_entity_poly.pdbx_seq_one_letter_code
_entity_poly.pdbx_strand_id
1 'polypeptide(L)'
;MRLTACVSSQVGCPLRCSFCATGKGGYSRNLKRHEIVEQVLAIEEILKHRVTNVVFMGMGEPMLNLKAVLEAHQCLNKDVQIGQRMITISTVGVPNTIRRLASYKLQSTLAVSLHAPNQTLRETIVPSAKTYPLEAIMKDCRDYFLATSRRVSFEYALLAGVNDKAEHALELAELLHKWGRGYHVNLIPFNPIDGTDYQRPHKKSVQAFATTLESRKITVSIRQTRGLDASAACGQLRNEFQKHPLLTNSDIMQPQIGMAVAC
;
A
#
# COMPACT_ATOMS: atom_id res chain seq x y z
N MET A 1 7.52 8.47 22.81
CA MET A 1 6.90 9.16 21.65
C MET A 1 6.81 8.16 20.50
N ARG A 2 5.78 8.22 19.65
CA ARG A 2 5.63 7.31 18.49
C ARG A 2 6.40 7.86 17.29
N LEU A 3 7.33 7.09 16.73
CA LEU A 3 8.02 7.40 15.47
C LEU A 3 7.76 6.26 14.47
N THR A 4 7.21 6.61 13.30
CA THR A 4 6.88 5.62 12.25
C THR A 4 7.79 5.83 11.04
N ALA A 5 8.59 4.82 10.71
CA ALA A 5 9.38 4.78 9.49
C ALA A 5 8.52 4.27 8.32
N CYS A 6 8.45 5.05 7.25
CA CYS A 6 7.85 4.63 5.98
C CYS A 6 8.97 4.10 5.09
N VAL A 7 8.96 2.80 4.81
CA VAL A 7 10.06 2.14 4.09
C VAL A 7 9.63 1.71 2.69
N SER A 8 10.58 1.80 1.76
CA SER A 8 10.46 1.31 0.39
C SER A 8 10.82 -0.18 0.34
N SER A 9 10.16 -0.92 -0.56
CA SER A 9 10.43 -2.33 -0.84
C SER A 9 11.04 -2.55 -2.23
N GLN A 10 10.97 -1.56 -3.11
CA GLN A 10 11.50 -1.61 -4.47
C GLN A 10 12.05 -0.24 -4.89
N VAL A 11 12.90 -0.22 -5.92
CA VAL A 11 13.28 1.01 -6.63
C VAL A 11 12.28 1.20 -7.77
N GLY A 12 11.36 2.14 -7.58
CA GLY A 12 10.18 2.30 -8.45
C GLY A 12 9.03 1.37 -8.07
N CYS A 13 7.99 1.29 -8.89
CA CYS A 13 6.85 0.40 -8.66
C CYS A 13 6.23 -0.06 -9.99
N PRO A 14 6.05 -1.37 -10.23
CA PRO A 14 5.53 -1.86 -11.50
C PRO A 14 4.01 -1.65 -11.67
N LEU A 15 3.29 -1.28 -10.60
CA LEU A 15 1.82 -1.31 -10.60
C LEU A 15 1.14 -0.02 -11.03
N ARG A 16 1.91 1.04 -11.26
CA ARG A 16 1.50 2.27 -11.98
C ARG A 16 0.15 2.86 -11.54
N CYS A 17 -0.12 2.91 -10.24
CA CYS A 17 -1.32 3.58 -9.71
C CYS A 17 -1.34 5.05 -10.17
N SER A 18 -2.47 5.53 -10.69
CA SER A 18 -2.55 6.82 -11.39
C SER A 18 -2.27 8.03 -10.47
N PHE A 19 -2.57 7.87 -9.18
CA PHE A 19 -2.38 8.88 -8.13
C PHE A 19 -1.02 8.76 -7.41
N CYS A 20 -0.09 7.90 -7.87
CA CYS A 20 1.18 7.64 -7.20
C CYS A 20 2.39 8.08 -8.05
N ALA A 21 3.22 8.97 -7.52
CA ALA A 21 4.43 9.45 -8.19
C ALA A 21 5.43 8.32 -8.48
N THR A 22 5.57 7.36 -7.57
CA THR A 22 6.44 6.20 -7.75
C THR A 22 6.04 5.36 -8.96
N GLY A 23 4.74 5.17 -9.19
CA GLY A 23 4.24 4.41 -10.33
C GLY A 23 4.58 5.05 -11.67
N LYS A 24 4.65 6.38 -11.72
CA LYS A 24 5.06 7.14 -12.92
C LYS A 24 6.57 7.06 -13.19
N GLY A 25 7.37 6.92 -12.14
CA GLY A 25 8.83 6.78 -12.26
C GLY A 25 9.29 5.46 -12.91
N GLY A 26 8.38 4.48 -13.05
CA GLY A 26 8.65 3.14 -13.59
C GLY A 26 9.17 2.16 -12.54
N TYR A 27 9.76 1.04 -12.97
CA TYR A 27 10.27 -0.02 -12.10
C TYR A 27 11.69 -0.42 -12.50
N SER A 28 12.57 -0.60 -11.51
CA SER A 28 13.98 -0.96 -11.72
C SER A 28 14.25 -2.36 -11.16
N ARG A 29 14.20 -2.49 -9.84
CA ARG A 29 14.56 -3.72 -9.13
C ARG A 29 13.92 -3.79 -7.76
N ASN A 30 13.88 -5.00 -7.22
CA ASN A 30 13.59 -5.25 -5.82
C ASN A 30 14.75 -4.77 -4.93
N LEU A 31 14.41 -4.27 -3.74
CA LEU A 31 15.38 -4.02 -2.69
C LEU A 31 15.74 -5.33 -1.97
N LYS A 32 16.99 -5.49 -1.58
CA LYS A 32 17.46 -6.57 -0.72
C LYS A 32 17.06 -6.30 0.73
N ARG A 33 17.06 -7.35 1.56
CA ARG A 33 16.79 -7.25 3.01
C ARG A 33 17.54 -6.09 3.67
N HIS A 34 18.87 -6.02 3.47
CA HIS A 34 19.71 -5.02 4.13
C HIS A 34 19.34 -3.58 3.71
N GLU A 35 19.03 -3.35 2.43
CA GLU A 35 18.60 -2.04 1.92
C GLU A 35 17.26 -1.59 2.52
N ILE A 36 16.38 -2.53 2.89
CA ILE A 36 15.12 -2.22 3.59
C ILE A 36 15.38 -1.88 5.06
N VAL A 37 16.20 -2.68 5.74
CA VAL A 37 16.51 -2.48 7.17
C VAL A 37 17.31 -1.19 7.38
N GLU A 38 18.27 -0.89 6.49
CA GLU A 38 19.12 0.30 6.54
C GLU A 38 18.31 1.60 6.52
N GLN A 39 17.17 1.64 5.79
CA GLN A 39 16.27 2.80 5.82
C GLN A 39 15.77 3.11 7.24
N VAL A 40 15.49 2.08 8.07
CA VAL A 40 15.04 2.27 9.45
C VAL A 40 16.19 2.76 10.32
N LEU A 41 17.37 2.13 10.20
CA LEU A 41 18.56 2.50 10.97
C LEU A 41 19.03 3.93 10.66
N ALA A 42 19.02 4.32 9.39
CA ALA A 42 19.35 5.67 8.95
C ALA A 42 18.37 6.71 9.54
N ILE A 43 17.07 6.41 9.60
CA ILE A 43 16.08 7.30 10.24
C ILE A 43 16.40 7.47 11.73
N GLU A 44 16.70 6.37 12.45
CA GLU A 44 17.06 6.45 13.87
C GLU A 44 18.34 7.27 14.09
N GLU A 45 19.33 7.08 13.23
CA GLU A 45 20.61 7.78 13.29
C GLU A 45 20.46 9.28 13.03
N ILE A 46 19.68 9.67 12.02
CA ILE A 46 19.47 11.07 11.65
C ILE A 46 18.64 11.78 12.71
N LEU A 47 17.55 11.17 13.17
CA LEU A 47 16.63 11.80 14.13
C LEU A 47 17.08 11.64 15.58
N LYS A 48 18.14 10.86 15.83
CA LYS A 48 18.60 10.47 17.18
C LYS A 48 17.44 9.98 18.06
N HIS A 49 16.51 9.26 17.44
CA HIS A 49 15.28 8.79 18.09
C HIS A 49 14.88 7.41 17.58
N ARG A 50 14.47 6.54 18.50
CA ARG A 50 14.09 5.16 18.18
C ARG A 50 12.81 5.11 17.36
N VAL A 51 12.83 4.33 16.28
CA VAL A 51 11.66 4.00 15.47
C VAL A 51 10.82 2.98 16.23
N THR A 52 9.54 3.28 16.41
CA THR A 52 8.59 2.43 17.14
C THR A 52 7.64 1.66 16.21
N ASN A 53 7.52 2.10 14.95
CA ASN A 53 6.62 1.54 13.96
C ASN A 53 7.27 1.54 12.58
N VAL A 54 6.95 0.53 11.77
CA VAL A 54 7.38 0.46 10.37
C VAL A 54 6.17 0.23 9.48
N VAL A 55 6.07 0.98 8.39
CA VAL A 55 5.04 0.78 7.38
C VAL A 55 5.69 0.60 6.01
N PHE A 56 5.36 -0.50 5.34
CA PHE A 56 5.77 -0.75 3.95
C PHE A 56 4.81 -0.01 2.99
N MET A 57 4.91 1.32 3.01
CA MET A 57 4.10 2.24 2.20
C MET A 57 4.96 3.28 1.47
N GLY A 58 6.27 3.02 1.37
CA GLY A 58 7.21 3.80 0.57
C GLY A 58 7.11 3.43 -0.91
N MET A 59 8.25 3.38 -1.60
CA MET A 59 8.29 2.98 -3.01
C MET A 59 8.16 1.45 -3.15
N GLY A 60 7.32 1.02 -4.09
CA GLY A 60 7.17 -0.39 -4.48
C GLY A 60 5.90 -1.07 -3.97
N GLU A 61 5.65 -2.29 -4.49
CA GLU A 61 4.63 -3.21 -4.04
C GLU A 61 5.30 -4.32 -3.19
N PRO A 62 5.15 -4.31 -1.86
CA PRO A 62 5.81 -5.26 -0.96
C PRO A 62 5.55 -6.72 -1.31
N MET A 63 4.37 -7.07 -1.83
CA MET A 63 4.05 -8.46 -2.18
C MET A 63 4.82 -8.99 -3.38
N LEU A 64 5.29 -8.12 -4.28
CA LEU A 64 6.17 -8.50 -5.40
C LEU A 64 7.64 -8.65 -4.98
N ASN A 65 7.97 -8.26 -3.74
CA ASN A 65 9.27 -8.48 -3.11
C ASN A 65 9.13 -9.24 -1.77
N LEU A 66 8.17 -10.17 -1.70
CA LEU A 66 7.75 -10.77 -0.42
C LEU A 66 8.90 -11.44 0.34
N LYS A 67 9.85 -12.10 -0.37
CA LYS A 67 11.00 -12.75 0.28
C LYS A 67 11.83 -11.75 1.08
N ALA A 68 12.32 -10.69 0.43
CA ALA A 68 13.15 -9.69 1.11
C ALA A 68 12.36 -8.90 2.17
N VAL A 69 11.07 -8.66 1.93
CA VAL A 69 10.16 -8.01 2.91
C VAL A 69 10.02 -8.86 4.17
N LEU A 70 9.85 -10.18 4.04
CA LEU A 70 9.75 -11.09 5.20
C LEU A 70 11.09 -11.22 5.95
N GLU A 71 12.20 -11.31 5.23
CA GLU A 71 13.54 -11.32 5.83
C GLU A 71 13.82 -10.00 6.58
N ALA A 72 13.44 -8.86 6.00
CA ALA A 72 13.57 -7.55 6.64
C ALA A 72 12.62 -7.42 7.84
N HIS A 73 11.37 -7.88 7.72
CA HIS A 73 10.40 -7.93 8.81
C HIS A 73 10.94 -8.72 10.00
N GLN A 74 11.50 -9.91 9.75
CA GLN A 74 12.07 -10.74 10.81
C GLN A 74 13.24 -10.04 11.51
N CYS A 75 14.13 -9.39 10.74
CA CYS A 75 15.25 -8.61 11.28
C CYS A 75 14.77 -7.41 12.11
N LEU A 76 13.81 -6.64 11.60
CA LEU A 76 13.22 -5.51 12.33
C LEU A 76 12.54 -5.97 13.63
N ASN A 77 11.95 -7.16 13.64
CA ASN A 77 11.31 -7.70 14.82
C ASN A 77 12.29 -8.28 15.84
N LYS A 78 13.26 -9.08 15.41
CA LYS A 78 14.17 -9.83 16.29
C LYS A 78 15.44 -9.07 16.65
N ASP A 79 15.99 -8.31 15.72
CA ASP A 79 17.29 -7.65 15.92
C ASP A 79 17.07 -6.19 16.35
N VAL A 80 16.19 -5.47 15.65
CA VAL A 80 15.85 -4.07 15.98
C VAL A 80 14.79 -3.97 17.09
N GLN A 81 14.17 -5.09 17.47
CA GLN A 81 13.21 -5.18 18.58
C GLN A 81 11.96 -4.29 18.39
N ILE A 82 11.44 -4.23 17.16
CA ILE A 82 10.14 -3.61 16.85
C ILE A 82 9.06 -4.69 16.90
N GLY A 83 8.07 -4.54 17.79
CA GLY A 83 6.99 -5.53 17.91
C GLY A 83 6.23 -5.72 16.59
N GLN A 84 5.93 -6.96 16.20
CA GLN A 84 5.29 -7.25 14.89
C GLN A 84 3.99 -6.48 14.64
N ARG A 85 3.19 -6.25 15.69
CA ARG A 85 1.94 -5.48 15.62
C ARG A 85 2.15 -4.00 15.26
N MET A 86 3.39 -3.52 15.38
CA MET A 86 3.82 -2.17 15.01
C MET A 86 4.36 -2.10 13.58
N ILE A 87 4.40 -3.24 12.87
CA ILE A 87 4.79 -3.35 11.48
C ILE A 87 3.53 -3.57 10.63
N THR A 88 3.35 -2.74 9.60
CA THR A 88 2.25 -2.84 8.63
C THR A 88 2.80 -3.15 7.25
N ILE A 89 2.32 -4.23 6.62
CA ILE A 89 2.63 -4.57 5.24
C ILE A 89 1.44 -4.15 4.37
N SER A 90 1.67 -3.26 3.41
CA SER A 90 0.65 -2.79 2.47
C SER A 90 0.72 -3.54 1.16
N THR A 91 -0.41 -3.66 0.46
CA THR A 91 -0.48 -4.17 -0.91
C THR A 91 -1.62 -3.53 -1.68
N VAL A 92 -1.49 -3.39 -3.00
CA VAL A 92 -2.62 -3.06 -3.88
C VAL A 92 -3.45 -4.29 -4.29
N GLY A 93 -3.13 -5.48 -3.78
CA GLY A 93 -3.87 -6.70 -4.05
C GLY A 93 -3.32 -7.47 -5.24
N VAL A 94 -2.09 -7.96 -5.14
CA VAL A 94 -1.49 -8.84 -6.16
C VAL A 94 -2.08 -10.26 -6.02
N PRO A 95 -2.54 -10.91 -7.10
CA PRO A 95 -3.14 -12.24 -7.05
C PRO A 95 -2.29 -13.25 -6.26
N ASN A 96 -2.95 -14.08 -5.44
CA ASN A 96 -2.34 -15.16 -4.63
C ASN A 96 -1.35 -14.71 -3.54
N THR A 97 -1.04 -13.42 -3.41
CA THR A 97 -0.02 -12.95 -2.46
C THR A 97 -0.53 -12.77 -1.05
N ILE A 98 -1.78 -12.31 -0.87
CA ILE A 98 -2.41 -12.15 0.45
C ILE A 98 -2.55 -13.52 1.14
N ARG A 99 -3.01 -14.54 0.39
CA ARG A 99 -3.06 -15.93 0.88
C ARG A 99 -1.66 -16.45 1.26
N ARG A 100 -0.65 -16.16 0.45
CA ARG A 100 0.74 -16.52 0.75
C ARG A 100 1.25 -15.80 1.99
N LEU A 101 0.92 -14.51 2.21
CA LEU A 101 1.28 -13.80 3.44
C LEU A 101 0.59 -14.44 4.66
N ALA A 102 -0.68 -14.84 4.53
CA ALA A 102 -1.44 -15.47 5.62
C ALA A 102 -0.79 -16.76 6.14
N SER A 103 -0.10 -17.52 5.28
CA SER A 103 0.55 -18.77 5.70
C SER A 103 1.70 -18.56 6.68
N TYR A 104 2.29 -17.36 6.74
CA TYR A 104 3.35 -17.02 7.69
C TYR A 104 2.82 -16.65 9.08
N LYS A 105 1.49 -16.53 9.26
CA LYS A 105 0.83 -16.26 10.55
C LYS A 105 1.43 -15.07 11.33
N LEU A 106 1.87 -14.04 10.62
CA LEU A 106 2.46 -12.85 11.23
C LEU A 106 1.42 -12.12 12.09
N GLN A 107 1.88 -11.48 13.16
CA GLN A 107 1.01 -10.59 13.97
C GLN A 107 0.90 -9.18 13.39
N SER A 108 1.59 -8.90 12.29
CA SER A 108 1.57 -7.62 11.60
C SER A 108 0.18 -7.27 11.05
N THR A 109 -0.01 -5.97 10.81
CA THR A 109 -1.22 -5.49 10.16
C THR A 109 -1.07 -5.65 8.66
N LEU A 110 -2.07 -6.27 8.01
CA LEU A 110 -2.23 -6.19 6.57
C LEU A 110 -3.00 -4.93 6.22
N ALA A 111 -2.40 -4.08 5.39
CA ALA A 111 -3.07 -2.96 4.75
C ALA A 111 -3.33 -3.26 3.27
N VAL A 112 -4.51 -2.93 2.78
CA VAL A 112 -4.91 -3.12 1.38
C VAL A 112 -5.32 -1.78 0.78
N SER A 113 -4.60 -1.36 -0.25
CA SER A 113 -4.82 -0.14 -1.02
C SER A 113 -6.03 -0.29 -1.95
N LEU A 114 -7.22 -0.06 -1.38
CA LEU A 114 -8.52 -0.32 -2.00
C LEU A 114 -9.01 0.83 -2.88
N HIS A 115 -9.02 2.05 -2.34
CA HIS A 115 -9.24 3.33 -3.04
C HIS A 115 -10.54 3.48 -3.88
N ALA A 116 -11.40 2.48 -3.97
CA ALA A 116 -12.68 2.56 -4.65
C ALA A 116 -13.64 1.48 -4.11
N PRO A 117 -14.96 1.74 -4.08
CA PRO A 117 -15.95 0.80 -3.58
C PRO A 117 -16.46 -0.19 -4.64
N ASN A 118 -16.19 0.07 -5.92
CA ASN A 118 -16.62 -0.75 -7.05
C ASN A 118 -15.47 -0.96 -8.06
N GLN A 119 -15.61 -1.98 -8.91
CA GLN A 119 -14.56 -2.38 -9.87
C GLN A 119 -14.25 -1.27 -10.87
N THR A 120 -15.28 -0.65 -11.45
CA THR A 120 -15.11 0.37 -12.50
C THR A 120 -14.27 1.54 -12.00
N LEU A 121 -14.61 2.10 -10.83
CA LEU A 121 -13.85 3.20 -10.24
C LEU A 121 -12.45 2.75 -9.82
N ARG A 122 -12.32 1.50 -9.36
CA ARG A 122 -11.01 0.93 -9.01
C ARG A 122 -10.08 0.85 -10.21
N GLU A 123 -10.56 0.41 -11.37
CA GLU A 123 -9.75 0.35 -12.60
C GLU A 123 -9.31 1.74 -13.07
N THR A 124 -10.11 2.79 -12.83
CA THR A 124 -9.71 4.17 -13.13
C THR A 124 -8.55 4.64 -12.23
N ILE A 125 -8.57 4.29 -10.95
CA ILE A 125 -7.62 4.78 -9.93
C ILE A 125 -6.37 3.88 -9.85
N VAL A 126 -6.54 2.57 -10.05
CA VAL A 126 -5.51 1.54 -10.03
C VAL A 126 -5.64 0.74 -11.34
N PRO A 127 -5.01 1.18 -12.44
CA PRO A 127 -5.18 0.53 -13.76
C PRO A 127 -4.82 -0.97 -13.78
N SER A 128 -3.87 -1.38 -12.93
CA SER A 128 -3.51 -2.80 -12.75
C SER A 128 -4.62 -3.66 -12.12
N ALA A 129 -5.68 -3.06 -11.55
CA ALA A 129 -6.81 -3.77 -10.97
C ALA A 129 -7.69 -4.50 -12.01
N LYS A 130 -7.56 -4.19 -13.31
CA LYS A 130 -8.29 -4.90 -14.37
C LYS A 130 -8.00 -6.40 -14.40
N THR A 131 -6.78 -6.80 -14.03
CA THR A 131 -6.35 -8.20 -14.03
C THR A 131 -6.80 -8.95 -12.77
N TYR A 132 -7.18 -8.24 -11.70
CA TYR A 132 -7.58 -8.85 -10.44
C TYR A 132 -8.84 -8.18 -9.85
N PRO A 133 -10.02 -8.78 -10.07
CA PRO A 133 -11.29 -8.18 -9.66
C PRO A 133 -11.37 -7.91 -8.16
N LEU A 134 -12.09 -6.84 -7.82
CA LEU A 134 -12.34 -6.40 -6.45
C LEU A 134 -12.92 -7.52 -5.58
N GLU A 135 -13.84 -8.33 -6.11
CA GLU A 135 -14.41 -9.47 -5.38
C GLU A 135 -13.36 -10.52 -5.01
N ALA A 136 -12.35 -10.74 -5.86
CA ALA A 136 -11.24 -11.63 -5.56
C ALA A 136 -10.35 -11.06 -4.44
N ILE A 137 -10.06 -9.75 -4.47
CA ILE A 137 -9.33 -9.06 -3.39
C ILE A 137 -10.09 -9.19 -2.07
N MET A 138 -11.40 -8.95 -2.08
CA MET A 138 -12.23 -9.01 -0.87
C MET A 138 -12.31 -10.44 -0.31
N LYS A 139 -12.38 -11.44 -1.19
CA LYS A 139 -12.29 -12.85 -0.80
C LYS A 139 -10.95 -13.16 -0.13
N ASP A 140 -9.84 -12.74 -0.74
CA ASP A 140 -8.50 -12.92 -0.18
C ASP A 140 -8.35 -12.25 1.20
N CYS A 141 -8.94 -11.06 1.38
CA CYS A 141 -8.96 -10.35 2.66
C CYS A 141 -9.76 -11.10 3.73
N ARG A 142 -10.93 -11.63 3.37
CA ARG A 142 -11.73 -12.46 4.27
C ARG A 142 -10.97 -13.73 4.66
N ASP A 143 -10.38 -14.42 3.70
CA ASP A 143 -9.62 -15.65 3.93
C ASP A 143 -8.38 -15.37 4.80
N TYR A 144 -7.71 -14.22 4.61
CA TYR A 144 -6.64 -13.75 5.48
C TYR A 144 -7.11 -13.56 6.93
N PHE A 145 -8.24 -12.87 7.13
CA PHE A 145 -8.83 -12.67 8.47
C PHE A 145 -9.18 -14.00 9.12
N LEU A 146 -9.85 -14.91 8.41
CA LEU A 146 -10.20 -16.24 8.94
C LEU A 146 -8.95 -17.05 9.32
N ALA A 147 -7.89 -16.99 8.51
CA ALA A 147 -6.67 -17.73 8.76
C ALA A 147 -5.84 -17.17 9.93
N THR A 148 -5.90 -15.87 10.21
CA THR A 148 -4.96 -15.21 11.12
C THR A 148 -5.63 -14.54 12.34
N SER A 149 -6.96 -14.36 12.30
CA SER A 149 -7.72 -13.50 13.21
C SER A 149 -7.19 -12.06 13.29
N ARG A 150 -6.40 -11.62 12.29
CA ARG A 150 -5.84 -10.26 12.21
C ARG A 150 -6.72 -9.40 11.31
N ARG A 151 -7.13 -8.25 11.83
CA ARG A 151 -7.91 -7.24 11.11
C ARG A 151 -7.17 -6.76 9.85
N VAL A 152 -7.89 -6.61 8.75
CA VAL A 152 -7.38 -5.98 7.52
C VAL A 152 -7.71 -4.49 7.56
N SER A 153 -6.74 -3.64 7.24
CA SER A 153 -6.95 -2.19 7.12
C SER A 153 -7.04 -1.81 5.64
N PHE A 154 -8.16 -1.25 5.20
CA PHE A 154 -8.32 -0.74 3.86
C PHE A 154 -7.86 0.71 3.80
N GLU A 155 -6.80 0.97 3.03
CA GLU A 155 -6.33 2.31 2.74
C GLU A 155 -7.18 2.87 1.58
N TYR A 156 -7.78 4.04 1.79
CA TYR A 156 -8.66 4.68 0.82
C TYR A 156 -8.19 6.12 0.57
N ALA A 157 -7.47 6.32 -0.52
CA ALA A 157 -7.07 7.66 -0.97
C ALA A 157 -8.31 8.40 -1.46
N LEU A 158 -8.71 9.46 -0.76
CA LEU A 158 -9.85 10.30 -1.17
C LEU A 158 -9.36 11.34 -2.17
N LEU A 159 -9.88 11.26 -3.38
CA LEU A 159 -9.62 12.09 -4.55
C LEU A 159 -10.85 12.96 -4.82
N ALA A 160 -10.69 14.27 -4.84
CA ALA A 160 -11.80 15.23 -4.96
C ALA A 160 -12.59 15.00 -6.27
N GLY A 161 -13.91 14.86 -6.15
CA GLY A 161 -14.81 14.69 -7.30
C GLY A 161 -14.75 13.33 -7.98
N VAL A 162 -13.83 12.45 -7.58
CA VAL A 162 -13.60 11.15 -8.21
C VAL A 162 -14.18 10.03 -7.35
N ASN A 163 -13.78 9.94 -6.09
CA ASN A 163 -14.18 8.82 -5.20
C ASN A 163 -14.59 9.27 -3.78
N ASP A 164 -14.90 10.56 -3.61
CA ASP A 164 -15.16 11.20 -2.30
C ASP A 164 -16.63 11.63 -2.09
N LYS A 165 -17.51 11.31 -3.02
CA LYS A 165 -18.96 11.55 -2.91
C LYS A 165 -19.63 10.64 -1.87
N ALA A 166 -20.78 11.07 -1.36
CA ALA A 166 -21.56 10.31 -0.37
C ALA A 166 -22.01 8.93 -0.88
N GLU A 167 -22.37 8.82 -2.17
CA GLU A 167 -22.72 7.55 -2.81
C GLU A 167 -21.59 6.51 -2.70
N HIS A 168 -20.34 6.92 -2.92
CA HIS A 168 -19.18 6.03 -2.79
C HIS A 168 -18.95 5.55 -1.35
N ALA A 169 -19.27 6.38 -0.35
CA ALA A 169 -19.18 5.97 1.06
C ALA A 169 -20.24 4.91 1.40
N LEU A 170 -21.45 5.05 0.85
CA LEU A 170 -22.52 4.07 1.00
C LEU A 170 -22.16 2.74 0.32
N GLU A 171 -21.70 2.78 -0.94
CA GLU A 171 -21.24 1.60 -1.66
C GLU A 171 -20.08 0.91 -0.92
N LEU A 172 -19.13 1.68 -0.36
CA LEU A 172 -18.02 1.12 0.41
C LEU A 172 -18.55 0.40 1.66
N ALA A 173 -19.49 1.00 2.38
CA ALA A 173 -20.07 0.37 3.56
C ALA A 173 -20.81 -0.93 3.20
N GLU A 174 -21.59 -0.94 2.13
CA GLU A 174 -22.30 -2.12 1.63
C GLU A 174 -21.33 -3.23 1.20
N LEU A 175 -20.27 -2.88 0.47
CA LEU A 175 -19.19 -3.81 0.11
C LEU A 175 -18.59 -4.45 1.36
N LEU A 176 -18.20 -3.66 2.35
CA LEU A 176 -17.57 -4.18 3.56
C LEU A 176 -18.52 -5.09 4.36
N HIS A 177 -19.80 -4.71 4.49
CA HIS A 177 -20.81 -5.55 5.14
C HIS A 177 -21.03 -6.88 4.41
N LYS A 178 -21.05 -6.88 3.06
CA LYS A 178 -21.16 -8.11 2.24
C LYS A 178 -20.05 -9.11 2.56
N TRP A 179 -18.84 -8.63 2.81
CA TRP A 179 -17.67 -9.49 3.05
C TRP A 179 -17.41 -9.82 4.52
N GLY A 180 -18.15 -9.19 5.44
CA GLY A 180 -18.19 -9.53 6.86
C GLY A 180 -17.47 -8.52 7.74
N ARG A 181 -16.94 -9.01 8.87
CA ARG A 181 -16.28 -8.18 9.89
C ARG A 181 -14.76 -8.30 9.82
N GLY A 182 -14.08 -7.50 10.63
CA GLY A 182 -12.61 -7.55 10.72
C GLY A 182 -11.93 -6.58 9.74
N TYR A 183 -12.60 -5.47 9.45
CA TYR A 183 -12.09 -4.41 8.59
C TYR A 183 -11.98 -3.09 9.34
N HIS A 184 -11.01 -2.28 8.94
CA HIS A 184 -10.85 -0.89 9.34
C HIS A 184 -10.60 -0.07 8.09
N VAL A 185 -11.22 1.09 7.94
CA VAL A 185 -10.97 1.99 6.80
C VAL A 185 -10.07 3.13 7.24
N ASN A 186 -8.94 3.30 6.57
CA ASN A 186 -8.08 4.46 6.75
C ASN A 186 -8.26 5.41 5.56
N LEU A 187 -8.98 6.51 5.78
CA LEU A 187 -9.18 7.56 4.79
C LEU A 187 -7.91 8.41 4.69
N ILE A 188 -7.36 8.54 3.50
CA ILE A 188 -6.17 9.34 3.22
C ILE A 188 -6.58 10.48 2.30
N PRO A 189 -6.80 11.70 2.81
CA PRO A 189 -7.00 12.86 1.94
C PRO A 189 -5.81 13.01 1.00
N PHE A 190 -6.07 13.03 -0.30
CA PHE A 190 -5.01 13.06 -1.31
C PHE A 190 -4.07 14.25 -1.13
N ASN A 191 -2.79 13.99 -1.36
CA ASN A 191 -1.75 15.01 -1.38
C ASN A 191 -1.39 15.23 -2.85
N PRO A 192 -1.56 16.44 -3.38
CA PRO A 192 -1.23 16.73 -4.77
C PRO A 192 0.19 16.29 -5.12
N ILE A 193 0.36 15.73 -6.31
CA ILE A 193 1.66 15.41 -6.90
C ILE A 193 1.73 15.98 -8.30
N ASP A 194 2.94 16.32 -8.73
CA ASP A 194 3.13 16.87 -10.06
C ASP A 194 2.70 15.89 -11.15
N GLY A 195 2.01 16.43 -12.15
CA GLY A 195 1.55 15.72 -13.34
C GLY A 195 0.32 14.82 -13.13
N THR A 196 -0.43 14.92 -12.02
CA THR A 196 -1.78 14.32 -11.91
C THR A 196 -2.85 15.39 -11.93
N ASP A 197 -3.99 15.09 -12.55
CA ASP A 197 -5.19 15.94 -12.49
C ASP A 197 -6.02 15.74 -11.22
N TYR A 198 -5.63 14.80 -10.36
CA TYR A 198 -6.31 14.58 -9.09
C TYR A 198 -6.10 15.73 -8.12
N GLN A 199 -7.15 16.03 -7.35
CA GLN A 199 -7.14 17.11 -6.37
C GLN A 199 -7.43 16.60 -4.96
N ARG A 200 -6.95 17.37 -3.99
CA ARG A 200 -7.24 17.12 -2.57
C ARG A 200 -8.70 17.45 -2.28
N PRO A 201 -9.47 16.55 -1.65
CA PRO A 201 -10.86 16.82 -1.28
C PRO A 201 -10.96 17.90 -0.20
N HIS A 202 -12.07 18.63 -0.20
CA HIS A 202 -12.37 19.57 0.88
C HIS A 202 -12.54 18.83 2.22
N LYS A 203 -12.13 19.48 3.32
CA LYS A 203 -12.25 18.92 4.68
C LYS A 203 -13.69 18.50 5.01
N LYS A 204 -14.69 19.25 4.53
CA LYS A 204 -16.11 18.91 4.68
C LYS A 204 -16.48 17.60 4.00
N SER A 205 -16.01 17.36 2.76
CA SER A 205 -16.24 16.11 2.03
C SER A 205 -15.60 14.92 2.74
N VAL A 206 -14.34 15.06 3.20
CA VAL A 206 -13.65 14.01 3.97
C VAL A 206 -14.43 13.66 5.24
N GLN A 207 -14.88 14.67 5.99
CA GLN A 207 -15.64 14.45 7.22
C GLN A 207 -17.01 13.83 6.95
N ALA A 208 -17.71 14.27 5.91
CA ALA A 208 -18.99 13.69 5.51
C ALA A 208 -18.85 12.22 5.10
N PHE A 209 -17.79 11.88 4.38
CA PHE A 209 -17.46 10.50 4.00
C PHE A 209 -17.21 9.63 5.25
N ALA A 210 -16.39 10.12 6.19
CA ALA A 210 -16.11 9.44 7.44
C ALA A 210 -17.39 9.22 8.28
N THR A 211 -18.18 10.28 8.48
CA THR A 211 -19.44 10.21 9.23
C THR A 211 -20.45 9.27 8.57
N THR A 212 -20.49 9.21 7.24
CA THR A 212 -21.32 8.23 6.52
C THR A 212 -20.89 6.80 6.86
N LEU A 213 -19.59 6.50 6.80
CA LEU A 213 -19.05 5.18 7.17
C LEU A 213 -19.34 4.83 8.65
N GLU A 214 -19.14 5.78 9.56
CA GLU A 214 -19.42 5.62 11.00
C GLU A 214 -20.89 5.33 11.26
N SER A 215 -21.81 6.06 10.60
CA SER A 215 -23.26 5.84 10.71
C SER A 215 -23.67 4.43 10.26
N ARG A 216 -22.89 3.83 9.35
CA ARG A 216 -23.03 2.46 8.88
C ARG A 216 -22.22 1.44 9.70
N LYS A 217 -21.70 1.85 10.87
CA LYS A 217 -20.92 1.02 11.82
C LYS A 217 -19.61 0.48 11.25
N ILE A 218 -19.02 1.18 10.27
CA ILE A 218 -17.67 0.87 9.78
C ILE A 218 -16.64 1.60 10.65
N THR A 219 -15.66 0.86 11.18
CA THR A 219 -14.54 1.50 11.89
C THR A 219 -13.68 2.27 10.89
N VAL A 220 -13.56 3.58 11.09
CA VAL A 220 -12.84 4.47 10.18
C VAL A 220 -11.88 5.38 10.94
N SER A 221 -10.77 5.75 10.30
CA SER A 221 -9.88 6.82 10.75
C SER A 221 -9.52 7.72 9.58
N ILE A 222 -9.38 9.02 9.84
CA ILE A 222 -8.81 9.96 8.86
C ILE A 222 -7.32 10.11 9.16
N ARG A 223 -6.47 9.77 8.18
CA ARG A 223 -5.03 9.92 8.30
C ARG A 223 -4.67 11.40 8.29
N GLN A 224 -4.03 11.85 9.36
CA GLN A 224 -3.44 13.19 9.40
C GLN A 224 -2.28 13.26 8.40
N THR A 225 -2.31 14.28 7.54
CA THR A 225 -1.24 14.53 6.60
C THR A 225 0.02 14.99 7.32
N ARG A 226 1.17 14.43 6.95
CA ARG A 226 2.50 14.81 7.45
C ARG A 226 3.46 14.87 6.26
N GLY A 227 4.37 15.85 6.24
CA GLY A 227 5.44 15.94 5.25
C GLY A 227 5.03 16.45 3.85
N LEU A 228 3.93 17.20 3.73
CA LEU A 228 3.52 17.86 2.48
C LEU A 228 4.60 18.81 1.96
N ASP A 229 5.17 19.62 2.84
CA ASP A 229 6.13 20.68 2.50
C ASP A 229 7.48 20.13 1.99
N ALA A 230 7.71 18.83 2.17
CA ALA A 230 8.95 18.14 1.79
C ALA A 230 8.72 17.05 0.72
N SER A 231 7.57 17.06 0.02
CA SER A 231 7.21 16.02 -0.97
C SER A 231 7.32 14.58 -0.43
N ALA A 232 7.11 14.41 0.88
CA ALA A 232 7.33 13.16 1.61
C ALA A 232 6.03 12.49 2.06
N ALA A 233 4.88 13.05 1.69
CA ALA A 233 3.60 12.44 2.02
C ALA A 233 3.35 11.16 1.18
N CYS A 234 2.42 10.31 1.62
CA CYS A 234 2.10 9.07 0.92
C CYS A 234 1.73 9.34 -0.55
N GLY A 235 2.37 8.60 -1.47
CA GLY A 235 2.20 8.74 -2.91
C GLY A 235 3.10 9.78 -3.57
N GLN A 236 3.85 10.60 -2.82
CA GLN A 236 4.71 11.66 -3.37
C GLN A 236 6.17 11.22 -3.61
N LEU A 237 6.60 10.08 -3.05
CA LEU A 237 7.98 9.62 -3.16
C LEU A 237 8.38 9.33 -4.62
N ARG A 238 9.31 10.13 -5.12
CA ARG A 238 9.97 10.00 -6.42
C ARG A 238 11.48 10.03 -6.21
N ASN A 239 12.22 9.22 -6.97
CA ASN A 239 13.67 9.28 -6.95
C ASN A 239 14.15 10.40 -7.90
N GLU A 240 14.46 11.58 -7.36
CA GLU A 240 14.96 12.72 -8.14
C GLU A 240 16.37 12.50 -8.70
N PHE A 241 17.18 11.65 -8.05
CA PHE A 241 18.55 11.30 -8.49
C PHE A 241 18.59 10.21 -9.55
N GLN A 242 17.43 9.84 -10.10
CA GLN A 242 17.31 8.89 -11.17
C GLN A 242 17.84 9.48 -12.49
N LYS A 243 19.12 9.21 -12.79
CA LYS A 243 19.82 9.71 -13.99
C LYS A 243 19.19 9.25 -15.32
N HIS A 244 18.50 8.11 -15.33
CA HIS A 244 17.82 7.57 -16.52
C HIS A 244 16.39 7.13 -16.18
N PRO A 245 15.40 7.44 -17.04
CA PRO A 245 14.04 6.88 -16.93
C PRO A 245 14.09 5.34 -16.86
N LEU A 246 13.26 4.74 -16.02
CA LEU A 246 13.16 3.28 -15.95
C LEU A 246 12.52 2.76 -17.23
N LEU A 247 13.13 1.73 -17.82
CA LEU A 247 12.69 1.11 -19.07
C LEU A 247 11.20 0.77 -19.00
N THR A 248 10.45 1.14 -20.04
CA THR A 248 9.05 0.79 -20.19
C THR A 248 8.91 -0.64 -20.72
N ASN A 249 7.81 -1.32 -20.39
CA ASN A 249 7.54 -2.73 -20.71
C ASN A 249 7.62 -3.15 -22.20
N SER A 250 7.95 -2.26 -23.14
CA SER A 250 8.28 -2.64 -24.52
C SER A 250 9.51 -3.54 -24.61
N ASP A 251 10.38 -3.55 -23.59
CA ASP A 251 11.71 -4.18 -23.70
C ASP A 251 11.84 -5.51 -22.91
N ILE A 252 10.78 -5.95 -22.21
CA ILE A 252 10.86 -7.09 -21.26
C ILE A 252 10.12 -8.35 -21.75
N MET A 253 9.44 -8.32 -22.90
CA MET A 253 8.85 -9.54 -23.49
C MET A 253 9.85 -10.29 -24.39
N GLN A 254 10.85 -10.93 -23.77
CA GLN A 254 11.36 -12.21 -24.26
C GLN A 254 11.66 -13.13 -23.06
N PRO A 255 10.88 -14.21 -22.86
CA PRO A 255 11.29 -15.25 -21.94
C PRO A 255 12.47 -16.02 -22.55
N GLN A 256 13.65 -15.92 -21.92
CA GLN A 256 14.74 -16.85 -22.19
C GLN A 256 14.33 -18.26 -21.72
N ILE A 257 13.75 -19.03 -22.63
CA ILE A 257 13.72 -20.48 -22.53
C ILE A 257 15.07 -20.96 -23.09
N GLY A 258 16.07 -21.05 -22.22
CA GLY A 258 17.36 -21.66 -22.53
C GLY A 258 17.35 -23.14 -22.16
N MET A 259 17.32 -23.99 -23.18
CA MET A 259 17.61 -25.42 -23.09
C MET A 259 19.01 -25.66 -22.50
N ALA A 260 19.13 -26.63 -21.59
CA ALA A 260 20.28 -27.55 -21.52
C ALA A 260 20.03 -28.65 -20.48
N VAL A 261 19.63 -29.85 -20.92
CA VAL A 261 20.22 -31.12 -20.47
C VAL A 261 20.11 -32.10 -21.65
N ALA A 262 21.24 -32.40 -22.28
CA ALA A 262 21.42 -33.61 -23.09
C ALA A 262 22.50 -34.46 -22.41
N CYS A 263 22.36 -35.78 -22.55
CA CYS A 263 23.22 -36.83 -22.03
C CYS A 263 24.72 -36.62 -22.30
#